data_AF-A0A4S4LA51-F1
#
_entry.id   AF-A0A4S4LA51-F1
#
_cell.length_a   1.000
_cell.length_b   1.000
_cell.length_c   1.000
_cell.angle_alpha   90.00
_cell.angle_beta   90.00
_cell.angle_gamma   90.00
#
_symmetry.space_group_name_H-M   'P 1'
#
loop_
_entity.id
_entity.type
_entity.pdbx_description
1 polymer ?
#
loop_
_entity_poly.entity_id
_entity_poly.type
_entity_poly.pdbx_seq_one_letter_code
_entity_poly.pdbx_strand_id
1 'polypeptide(L)'
;MPKRYQRDCGDDGQLASIEIGDDKGIEKKRQRKGASSTLGYDVVRPSDQDLQHLLDFSSTSLTSSSAITSRFDEIASYLLHHARLICQTYLPDKSCSDSKSIDGTSTSTIIEEYEILEVEFYLIKTGIHEDPFTHGNEEQRTSGQWYFHRAPRPSAASPSYSASTNATSAGGYRGGTRKGLDLTLGTRASADPPVTSRFFSKASQSSTMALADNIRGGVLLRSIRRVSDSHVVSGPSLLVDELLRVNNAPSIVDLVRTKWCGDISIFPSPNSSPSVGKSVSLFLKLAKRQGTGSLDAPHIFKSPRIGLDLSNPSTQLTSTDRRILYVSKPYRYFIHPHLLTSNGRGQTFLGIYEHLHTSGCFEEDEDIVEEIVGLTGMKTKSVVKYISDYNAGRASGHLRSFVGPSGKGAAASPASYLRMIGSLHRFLSPTA
;
A
#
# COMPACT_ATOMS: atom_id res chain seq x y z
N MET A 1 -55.38 3.24 -23.88
CA MET A 1 -56.24 2.23 -24.53
C MET A 1 -55.43 0.94 -24.69
N PRO A 2 -55.55 -0.02 -23.77
CA PRO A 2 -54.79 -1.27 -23.79
C PRO A 2 -55.52 -2.34 -24.61
N LYS A 3 -54.76 -3.23 -25.27
CA LYS A 3 -55.31 -4.41 -25.95
C LYS A 3 -55.38 -5.59 -24.98
N ARG A 4 -56.60 -6.13 -24.85
CA ARG A 4 -56.97 -7.40 -24.22
C ARG A 4 -56.28 -8.58 -24.91
N TYR A 5 -55.90 -9.58 -24.13
CA TYR A 5 -55.92 -10.97 -24.55
C TYR A 5 -56.73 -11.77 -23.52
N GLN A 6 -57.73 -12.49 -24.04
CA GLN A 6 -58.66 -13.34 -23.30
C GLN A 6 -58.01 -14.67 -22.93
N ARG A 7 -58.43 -15.18 -21.77
CA ARG A 7 -58.21 -16.55 -21.27
C ARG A 7 -59.17 -17.52 -21.97
N ASP A 8 -58.77 -18.78 -22.00
CA ASP A 8 -59.70 -19.91 -21.95
C ASP A 8 -59.29 -20.85 -20.81
N CYS A 9 -60.31 -21.50 -20.23
CA CYS A 9 -60.31 -22.20 -18.93
C CYS A 9 -60.36 -23.73 -19.06
N GLY A 10 -60.04 -24.41 -17.94
CA GLY A 10 -60.40 -25.81 -17.61
C GLY A 10 -59.16 -26.68 -17.31
N ASP A 11 -59.04 -27.47 -16.24
CA ASP A 11 -59.98 -27.84 -15.19
C ASP A 11 -59.23 -28.51 -14.00
N ASP A 12 -59.73 -28.24 -12.79
CA ASP A 12 -59.79 -28.97 -11.51
C ASP A 12 -58.75 -29.95 -10.91
N GLY A 13 -58.53 -29.73 -9.59
CA GLY A 13 -58.34 -30.74 -8.53
C GLY A 13 -56.88 -31.09 -8.18
N GLN A 14 -56.38 -31.11 -6.95
CA GLN A 14 -56.92 -31.12 -5.58
C GLN A 14 -55.86 -30.54 -4.63
N LEU A 15 -56.34 -29.85 -3.59
CA LEU A 15 -55.58 -29.36 -2.45
C LEU A 15 -55.26 -30.51 -1.48
N ALA A 16 -53.98 -30.67 -1.12
CA ALA A 16 -53.56 -31.42 0.06
C ALA A 16 -52.76 -30.49 0.98
N SER A 17 -53.38 -30.16 2.11
CA SER A 17 -52.79 -29.48 3.26
C SER A 17 -51.72 -30.38 3.89
N ILE A 18 -50.51 -29.86 4.10
CA ILE A 18 -49.51 -30.49 4.98
C ILE A 18 -49.03 -29.44 5.98
N GLU A 19 -49.10 -29.86 7.24
CA GLU A 19 -48.87 -29.13 8.47
C GLU A 19 -47.41 -28.68 8.62
N ILE A 20 -47.26 -27.51 9.24
CA ILE A 20 -45.98 -26.93 9.66
C ILE A 20 -45.47 -27.75 10.85
N GLY A 21 -44.43 -28.56 10.60
CA GLY A 21 -43.67 -29.25 11.64
C GLY A 21 -42.50 -28.40 12.13
N ASP A 22 -42.40 -28.29 13.45
CA ASP A 22 -41.33 -27.60 14.20
C ASP A 22 -39.93 -28.09 13.79
N ASP A 23 -39.13 -27.20 13.20
CA ASP A 23 -37.72 -27.46 12.91
C ASP A 23 -36.88 -27.12 14.15
N LYS A 24 -36.45 -28.17 14.84
CA LYS A 24 -35.54 -28.09 15.99
C LYS A 24 -34.16 -27.65 15.51
N GLY A 25 -33.75 -26.47 15.95
CA GLY A 25 -32.41 -25.93 15.74
C GLY A 25 -31.31 -26.93 16.15
N ILE A 26 -30.53 -27.35 15.17
CA ILE A 26 -29.26 -28.06 15.37
C ILE A 26 -28.17 -26.98 15.40
N GLU A 27 -27.86 -26.51 16.61
CA GLU A 27 -26.72 -25.65 16.89
C GLU A 27 -25.43 -26.50 16.83
N LYS A 28 -24.80 -26.56 15.65
CA LYS A 28 -23.46 -27.15 15.51
C LYS A 28 -22.44 -26.25 16.23
N LYS A 29 -22.15 -26.58 17.49
CA LYS A 29 -21.00 -26.06 18.24
C LYS A 29 -19.70 -26.30 17.47
N ARG A 30 -19.17 -25.27 16.81
CA ARG A 30 -17.80 -25.23 16.27
C ARG A 30 -16.80 -25.26 17.43
N GLN A 31 -16.19 -26.41 17.68
CA GLN A 31 -15.03 -26.53 18.57
C GLN A 31 -13.79 -25.95 17.87
N ARG A 32 -13.42 -24.72 18.22
CA ARG A 32 -12.06 -24.22 17.99
C ARG A 32 -11.11 -25.02 18.87
N LYS A 33 -10.33 -25.93 18.29
CA LYS A 33 -9.14 -26.50 18.96
C LYS A 33 -8.06 -25.41 19.03
N GLY A 34 -8.10 -24.61 20.09
CA GLY A 34 -7.00 -23.73 20.47
C GLY A 34 -5.96 -24.53 21.24
N ALA A 35 -4.77 -24.71 20.65
CA ALA A 35 -3.60 -25.13 21.39
C ALA A 35 -3.17 -23.97 22.31
N SER A 36 -3.44 -24.11 23.61
CA SER A 36 -3.05 -23.18 24.66
C SER A 36 -1.67 -23.57 25.18
N SER A 37 -0.63 -22.83 24.77
CA SER A 37 0.64 -22.75 25.51
C SER A 37 0.94 -21.30 25.83
N THR A 38 0.53 -20.90 27.03
CA THR A 38 0.74 -19.55 27.57
C THR A 38 2.20 -19.42 28.02
N LEU A 39 3.08 -18.98 27.13
CA LEU A 39 4.34 -18.33 27.51
C LEU A 39 4.13 -16.84 27.38
N GLY A 40 4.01 -16.16 28.52
CA GLY A 40 3.94 -14.70 28.59
C GLY A 40 5.24 -14.08 28.11
N TYR A 41 5.30 -13.75 26.82
CA TYR A 41 6.27 -12.81 26.30
C TYR A 41 5.72 -11.41 26.54
N ASP A 42 6.39 -10.63 27.39
CA ASP A 42 6.19 -9.19 27.48
C ASP A 42 6.45 -8.59 26.10
N VAL A 43 5.38 -8.21 25.41
CA VAL A 43 5.47 -7.54 24.10
C VAL A 43 5.98 -6.12 24.35
N VAL A 44 7.29 -5.94 24.19
CA VAL A 44 7.95 -4.62 24.20
C VAL A 44 7.23 -3.72 23.19
N ARG A 45 6.83 -2.52 23.62
CA ARG A 45 6.16 -1.56 22.74
C ARG A 45 7.17 -1.02 21.71
N PRO A 46 6.79 -0.94 20.42
CA PRO A 46 7.62 -0.30 19.43
C PRO A 46 7.85 1.18 19.76
N SER A 47 9.07 1.66 19.61
CA SER A 47 9.45 3.07 19.71
C SER A 47 9.57 3.73 18.33
N ASP A 48 9.64 5.06 18.27
CA ASP A 48 9.94 5.78 17.03
C ASP A 48 11.35 5.46 16.49
N GLN A 49 12.29 5.14 17.39
CA GLN A 49 13.64 4.70 17.00
C GLN A 49 13.59 3.35 16.27
N ASP A 50 12.62 2.51 16.62
CA ASP A 50 12.42 1.22 15.96
C ASP A 50 12.01 1.44 14.52
N LEU A 51 11.04 2.32 14.25
CA LEU A 51 10.65 2.65 12.87
C LEU A 51 11.81 3.27 12.09
N GLN A 52 12.55 4.21 12.67
CA GLN A 52 13.71 4.81 12.00
C GLN A 52 14.79 3.78 11.65
N HIS A 53 14.96 2.73 12.46
CA HIS A 53 15.83 1.60 12.16
C HIS A 53 15.20 0.65 11.11
N LEU A 54 13.88 0.45 11.14
CA LEU A 54 13.17 -0.34 10.13
C LEU A 54 13.30 0.23 8.71
N LEU A 55 13.29 1.57 8.59
CA LEU A 55 13.37 2.25 7.29
C LEU A 55 14.80 2.41 6.76
N ASP A 56 15.82 2.08 7.56
CA ASP A 56 17.22 2.13 7.15
C ASP A 56 17.67 0.81 6.52
N PHE A 57 17.85 0.83 5.21
CA PHE A 57 18.24 -0.33 4.41
C PHE A 57 19.75 -0.42 4.17
N SER A 58 20.56 0.42 4.85
CA SER A 58 22.02 0.35 4.81
C SER A 58 22.61 -0.81 5.62
N SER A 59 21.80 -1.49 6.44
CA SER A 59 22.26 -2.58 7.29
C SER A 59 22.90 -3.72 6.49
N THR A 60 24.06 -4.18 6.95
CA THR A 60 24.78 -5.34 6.41
C THR A 60 24.05 -6.67 6.62
N SER A 61 22.97 -6.69 7.42
CA SER A 61 22.11 -7.87 7.59
C SER A 61 21.13 -8.09 6.44
N LEU A 62 20.88 -7.07 5.60
CA LEU A 62 19.89 -7.10 4.52
C LEU A 62 20.53 -7.53 3.18
N THR A 63 21.10 -8.74 3.15
CA THR A 63 21.90 -9.27 2.02
C THR A 63 21.15 -10.22 1.08
N SER A 64 19.88 -10.51 1.35
CA SER A 64 19.07 -11.42 0.54
C SER A 64 17.65 -10.89 0.33
N SER A 65 16.98 -11.33 -0.73
CA SER A 65 15.58 -10.96 -0.98
C SER A 65 14.63 -11.45 0.11
N SER A 66 14.96 -12.54 0.81
CA SER A 66 14.19 -13.02 1.97
C SER A 66 14.32 -12.06 3.16
N ALA A 67 15.54 -11.60 3.47
CA ALA A 67 15.76 -10.60 4.52
C ALA A 67 15.04 -9.27 4.23
N ILE A 68 15.03 -8.85 2.96
CA ILE A 68 14.26 -7.66 2.53
C ILE A 68 12.75 -7.87 2.73
N THR A 69 12.24 -9.05 2.38
CA THR A 69 10.80 -9.37 2.55
C THR A 69 10.41 -9.42 4.02
N SER A 70 11.25 -10.01 4.88
CA SER A 70 11.05 -9.98 6.34
C SER A 70 11.00 -8.54 6.86
N ARG A 71 11.91 -7.68 6.38
CA ARG A 71 11.90 -6.27 6.76
C ARG A 71 10.63 -5.55 6.30
N PHE A 72 10.10 -5.87 5.12
CA PHE A 72 8.80 -5.36 4.68
C PHE A 72 7.66 -5.83 5.59
N ASP A 73 7.66 -7.09 6.01
CA ASP A 73 6.68 -7.63 6.96
C ASP A 73 6.72 -6.87 8.30
N GLU A 74 7.91 -6.56 8.82
CA GLU A 74 8.10 -5.78 10.05
C GLU A 74 7.59 -4.33 9.90
N ILE A 75 7.95 -3.65 8.79
CA ILE A 75 7.48 -2.28 8.51
C ILE A 75 5.96 -2.26 8.36
N ALA A 76 5.38 -3.20 7.61
CA ALA A 76 3.95 -3.29 7.42
C ALA A 76 3.21 -3.52 8.74
N SER A 77 3.72 -4.41 9.59
CA SER A 77 3.19 -4.63 10.94
C SER A 77 3.19 -3.36 11.77
N TYR A 78 4.32 -2.62 11.77
CA TYR A 78 4.40 -1.33 12.45
C TYR A 78 3.34 -0.34 11.92
N LEU A 79 3.29 -0.14 10.60
CA LEU A 79 2.43 0.86 9.99
C LEU A 79 0.94 0.55 10.15
N LEU A 80 0.54 -0.71 9.98
CA LEU A 80 -0.86 -1.12 9.97
C LEU A 80 -1.43 -1.35 11.38
N HIS A 81 -0.62 -1.79 12.35
CA HIS A 81 -1.09 -2.09 13.70
C HIS A 81 -0.73 -1.03 14.74
N HIS A 82 0.38 -0.32 14.54
CA HIS A 82 0.98 0.48 15.59
C HIS A 82 1.06 1.96 15.24
N ALA A 83 0.94 2.35 13.98
CA ALA A 83 1.02 3.74 13.57
C ALA A 83 -0.35 4.38 13.30
N ARG A 84 -0.39 5.70 13.49
CA ARG A 84 -1.44 6.60 13.03
C ARG A 84 -0.78 7.73 12.26
N LEU A 85 -1.37 8.08 11.12
CA LEU A 85 -0.96 9.25 10.36
C LEU A 85 -1.67 10.47 10.95
N ILE A 86 -0.88 11.43 11.43
CA ILE A 86 -1.35 12.61 12.12
C ILE A 86 -1.16 13.83 11.22
N CYS A 87 -2.26 14.53 10.97
CA CYS A 87 -2.26 15.83 10.32
C CYS A 87 -2.60 16.90 11.35
N GLN A 88 -1.61 17.71 11.72
CA GLN A 88 -1.75 18.72 12.78
C GLN A 88 -1.65 20.12 12.18
N THR A 89 -2.67 20.95 12.44
CA THR A 89 -2.73 22.35 12.04
C THR A 89 -2.56 23.26 13.25
N TYR A 90 -1.68 24.25 13.15
CA TYR A 90 -1.44 25.26 14.18
C TYR A 90 -2.25 26.51 13.86
N LEU A 91 -3.13 26.92 14.77
CA LEU A 91 -3.92 28.13 14.61
C LEU A 91 -3.18 29.32 15.22
N PRO A 92 -3.16 30.49 14.55
CA PRO A 92 -2.66 31.70 15.16
C PRO A 92 -3.51 32.05 16.39
N ASP A 93 -2.86 32.48 17.46
CA ASP A 93 -3.53 32.95 18.66
C ASP A 93 -4.38 34.18 18.29
N LYS A 94 -5.71 34.07 18.47
CA LYS A 94 -6.64 35.19 18.21
C LYS A 94 -6.65 36.19 19.37
N SER A 95 -5.91 35.94 20.44
CA SER A 95 -5.78 36.88 21.56
C SER A 95 -4.52 37.73 21.40
N CYS A 96 -4.73 39.02 21.09
CA CYS A 96 -3.99 40.20 21.58
C CYS A 96 -4.01 41.33 20.54
N SER A 97 -5.12 42.07 20.47
CA SER A 97 -5.01 43.52 20.28
C SER A 97 -4.84 44.26 21.61
N ASP A 98 -5.16 43.68 22.77
CA ASP A 98 -5.01 44.37 24.07
C ASP A 98 -4.91 43.40 25.26
N SER A 99 -3.71 42.90 25.58
CA SER A 99 -3.28 42.61 26.97
C SER A 99 -1.90 41.96 27.00
N LYS A 100 -0.97 42.54 27.78
CA LYS A 100 0.32 41.93 28.11
C LYS A 100 0.10 40.67 28.98
N SER A 101 -0.02 39.48 28.37
CA SER A 101 0.18 38.22 29.08
C SER A 101 1.67 37.89 29.10
N ILE A 102 2.23 37.76 30.30
CA ILE A 102 3.66 37.50 30.56
C ILE A 102 4.00 36.00 30.53
N ASP A 103 3.03 35.11 30.38
CA ASP A 103 3.28 33.66 30.32
C ASP A 103 2.57 32.99 29.14
N GLY A 104 3.37 32.37 28.26
CA GLY A 104 3.02 31.20 27.45
C GLY A 104 1.85 31.32 26.46
N THR A 105 2.12 31.77 25.24
CA THR A 105 1.21 31.71 24.07
C THR A 105 0.65 30.29 23.88
N SER A 106 -0.62 30.09 24.24
CA SER A 106 -1.32 28.83 24.03
C SER A 106 -1.75 28.70 22.57
N THR A 107 -0.86 28.16 21.74
CA THR A 107 -1.18 27.89 20.33
C THR A 107 -2.21 26.77 20.26
N SER A 108 -3.44 27.07 19.86
CA SER A 108 -4.46 26.03 19.66
C SER A 108 -4.13 25.17 18.44
N THR A 109 -4.33 23.86 18.55
CA THR A 109 -4.02 22.90 17.49
C THR A 109 -5.24 22.08 17.11
N ILE A 110 -5.45 21.89 15.80
CA ILE A 110 -6.45 20.96 15.26
C ILE A 110 -5.69 19.72 14.79
N ILE A 111 -6.18 18.55 15.17
CA ILE A 111 -5.57 17.27 14.80
C ILE A 111 -6.61 16.44 14.05
N GLU A 112 -6.26 16.02 12.83
CA GLU A 112 -6.96 14.97 12.11
C GLU A 112 -6.09 13.70 12.13
N GLU A 113 -6.69 12.59 12.54
CA GLU A 113 -6.00 11.31 12.72
C GLU A 113 -6.52 10.29 11.71
N TYR A 114 -5.59 9.53 11.14
CA TYR A 114 -5.90 8.46 10.21
C TYR A 114 -5.25 7.15 10.61
N GLU A 115 -5.99 6.07 10.44
CA GLU A 115 -5.50 4.71 10.42
C GLU A 115 -5.04 4.33 9.01
N ILE A 116 -3.90 3.65 8.91
CA ILE A 116 -3.38 3.14 7.64
C ILE A 116 -3.97 1.74 7.41
N LEU A 117 -4.60 1.54 6.25
CA LEU A 117 -5.26 0.27 5.90
C LEU A 117 -4.49 -0.54 4.87
N GLU A 118 -3.68 0.11 4.04
CA GLU A 118 -3.06 -0.51 2.87
C GLU A 118 -1.77 0.23 2.46
N VAL A 119 -0.70 -0.54 2.23
CA VAL A 119 0.60 -0.05 1.76
C VAL A 119 1.21 -0.92 0.65
N GLU A 120 2.07 -0.35 -0.18
CA GLU A 120 2.86 -1.07 -1.19
C GLU A 120 4.36 -0.74 -1.10
N PHE A 121 5.21 -1.76 -1.21
CA PHE A 121 6.65 -1.60 -1.16
C PHE A 121 7.29 -1.54 -2.56
N TYR A 122 8.26 -0.64 -2.69
CA TYR A 122 9.11 -0.49 -3.87
C TYR A 122 10.54 -0.24 -3.39
N LEU A 123 11.50 -1.04 -3.84
CA LEU A 123 12.90 -0.91 -3.41
C LEU A 123 13.87 -1.30 -4.52
N ILE A 124 14.84 -0.43 -4.73
CA ILE A 124 16.10 -0.74 -5.42
C ILE A 124 17.18 -0.81 -4.33
N LYS A 125 17.84 -1.96 -4.23
CA LYS A 125 19.10 -2.20 -3.54
C LYS A 125 19.95 -3.04 -4.47
N THR A 126 20.97 -2.42 -5.06
CA THR A 126 21.77 -3.03 -6.12
C THR A 126 22.37 -4.37 -5.71
N GLY A 127 22.29 -5.35 -6.62
CA GLY A 127 22.79 -6.71 -6.39
C GLY A 127 21.93 -7.60 -5.48
N ILE A 128 20.90 -7.07 -4.82
CA ILE A 128 20.09 -7.83 -3.83
C ILE A 128 18.59 -7.79 -4.16
N HIS A 129 18.05 -6.60 -4.41
CA HIS A 129 16.63 -6.39 -4.68
C HIS A 129 16.44 -5.21 -5.63
N GLU A 130 16.35 -5.47 -6.93
CA GLU A 130 16.32 -4.44 -7.97
C GLU A 130 14.96 -4.38 -8.66
N ASP A 131 13.96 -3.93 -7.90
CA ASP A 131 12.59 -3.83 -8.37
C ASP A 131 12.45 -2.77 -9.48
N PRO A 132 12.10 -3.16 -10.72
CA PRO A 132 12.05 -2.25 -11.86
C PRO A 132 10.89 -1.25 -11.81
N PHE A 133 9.94 -1.42 -10.89
CA PHE A 133 8.78 -0.53 -10.74
C PHE A 133 9.02 0.61 -9.76
N THR A 134 10.15 0.61 -9.05
CA THR A 134 10.51 1.65 -8.10
C THR A 134 10.75 2.98 -8.81
N HIS A 135 10.23 4.07 -8.26
CA HIS A 135 10.51 5.41 -8.78
C HIS A 135 11.99 5.77 -8.75
N GLY A 136 12.68 5.37 -7.69
CA GLY A 136 14.14 5.45 -7.57
C GLY A 136 14.67 6.88 -7.61
N ASN A 137 13.87 7.86 -7.15
CA ASN A 137 14.27 9.26 -7.18
C ASN A 137 15.40 9.55 -6.16
N GLU A 138 16.17 10.61 -6.38
CA GLU A 138 17.22 11.04 -5.44
C GLU A 138 16.66 11.33 -4.03
N GLU A 139 15.47 11.93 -3.96
CA GLU A 139 14.76 12.20 -2.70
C GLU A 139 14.43 10.92 -1.90
N GLN A 140 14.38 9.75 -2.55
CA GLN A 140 14.12 8.47 -1.89
C GLN A 140 15.39 7.78 -1.36
N ARG A 141 16.56 8.42 -1.43
CA ARG A 141 17.80 7.87 -0.87
C ARG A 141 17.86 8.00 0.65
N THR A 142 17.21 9.02 1.22
CA THR A 142 17.19 9.25 2.67
C THR A 142 15.94 8.61 3.27
N SER A 143 16.11 7.75 4.27
CA SER A 143 14.99 7.12 4.97
C SER A 143 14.29 8.09 5.93
N GLY A 144 13.00 7.85 6.20
CA GLY A 144 12.26 8.61 7.22
C GLY A 144 11.65 9.92 6.73
N GLN A 145 11.42 10.08 5.43
CA GLN A 145 10.83 11.28 4.83
C GLN A 145 9.58 10.95 4.03
N TRP A 146 8.72 11.96 3.87
CA TRP A 146 7.61 11.94 2.93
C TRP A 146 8.10 12.24 1.52
N TYR A 147 7.73 11.40 0.56
CA TYR A 147 8.01 11.59 -0.85
C TYR A 147 6.71 11.59 -1.66
N PHE A 148 6.36 12.75 -2.24
CA PHE A 148 5.29 12.82 -3.23
C PHE A 148 5.82 12.45 -4.61
N HIS A 149 5.07 11.64 -5.35
CA HIS A 149 5.47 11.17 -6.67
C HIS A 149 5.81 12.33 -7.62
N ARG A 150 6.96 12.21 -8.30
CA ARG A 150 7.46 13.21 -9.26
C ARG A 150 7.18 12.80 -10.70
N ALA A 151 7.01 13.79 -11.58
CA ALA A 151 7.04 13.55 -13.02
C ALA A 151 8.42 12.98 -13.44
N PRO A 152 8.48 12.11 -14.46
CA PRO A 152 9.75 11.59 -14.95
C PRO A 152 10.64 12.76 -15.40
N ARG A 153 11.92 12.75 -15.01
CA ARG A 153 12.91 13.63 -15.61
C ARG A 153 13.48 12.90 -16.84
N PRO A 154 13.63 13.55 -17.99
CA PRO A 154 14.49 13.03 -19.04
C PRO A 154 15.88 12.83 -18.45
N SER A 155 16.37 11.60 -18.42
CA SER A 155 17.72 11.30 -17.99
C SER A 155 18.72 11.92 -18.95
N ALA A 156 19.74 12.62 -18.45
CA ALA A 156 20.87 13.14 -19.23
C ALA A 156 21.75 12.04 -19.88
N ALA A 157 21.30 10.79 -19.88
CA ALA A 157 22.00 9.61 -20.39
C ALA A 157 21.44 9.08 -21.73
N SER A 158 20.49 9.76 -22.36
CA SER A 158 20.06 9.45 -23.73
C SER A 158 20.64 10.48 -24.71
N PRO A 159 21.61 10.12 -25.58
CA PRO A 159 22.30 11.09 -26.46
C PRO A 159 21.48 11.55 -27.67
N SER A 160 20.22 11.15 -27.79
CA SER A 160 19.41 11.42 -28.97
C SER A 160 18.09 12.03 -28.57
N TYR A 161 18.05 13.35 -28.35
CA TYR A 161 16.99 14.23 -28.85
C TYR A 161 17.39 15.69 -28.58
N SER A 162 17.21 16.49 -29.62
CA SER A 162 17.62 17.89 -29.77
C SER A 162 17.35 18.77 -28.55
N ALA A 163 18.40 19.49 -28.15
CA ALA A 163 18.40 20.52 -27.14
C ALA A 163 17.75 21.81 -27.67
N SER A 164 16.51 22.08 -27.24
CA SER A 164 16.03 23.46 -27.13
C SER A 164 14.86 23.53 -26.15
N THR A 165 15.15 23.76 -24.86
CA THR A 165 14.36 24.62 -23.97
C THR A 165 15.08 24.70 -22.62
N ASN A 166 15.26 25.93 -22.15
CA ASN A 166 15.84 26.33 -20.87
C ASN A 166 15.61 25.33 -19.73
N ALA A 167 16.70 24.74 -19.24
CA ALA A 167 16.73 23.90 -18.05
C ALA A 167 16.36 24.72 -16.81
N THR A 168 15.08 24.73 -16.47
CA THR A 168 14.61 25.08 -15.12
C THR A 168 14.49 23.81 -14.29
N SER A 169 14.86 23.92 -13.02
CA SER A 169 14.96 22.86 -12.01
C SER A 169 13.61 22.25 -11.58
N ALA A 170 12.67 21.93 -12.48
CA ALA A 170 11.31 21.56 -12.10
C ALA A 170 10.81 20.25 -12.76
N GLY A 171 11.33 19.11 -12.31
CA GLY A 171 10.55 17.87 -12.30
C GLY A 171 9.41 18.01 -11.28
N GLY A 172 8.27 18.57 -11.69
CA GLY A 172 7.14 18.86 -10.80
C GLY A 172 6.53 17.62 -10.15
N TYR A 173 5.68 17.84 -9.14
CA TYR A 173 4.85 16.77 -8.57
C TYR A 173 3.86 16.25 -9.62
N ARG A 174 3.54 14.96 -9.58
CA ARG A 174 2.48 14.41 -10.42
C ARG A 174 1.12 14.98 -10.01
N GLY A 175 0.26 15.22 -10.99
CA GLY A 175 -1.13 15.61 -10.79
C GLY A 175 -2.12 14.49 -11.14
N GLY A 176 -3.41 14.75 -10.93
CA GLY A 176 -4.50 13.85 -11.30
C GLY A 176 -4.40 12.47 -10.64
N THR A 177 -4.73 11.41 -11.38
CA THR A 177 -4.73 10.02 -10.88
C THR A 177 -3.35 9.45 -10.59
N ARG A 178 -2.27 10.17 -10.94
CA ARG A 178 -0.88 9.73 -10.78
C ARG A 178 -0.19 10.31 -9.54
N LYS A 179 -0.94 10.99 -8.67
CA LYS A 179 -0.47 11.41 -7.34
C LYS A 179 -0.25 10.18 -6.45
N GLY A 180 0.72 10.27 -5.56
CA GLY A 180 0.99 9.29 -4.53
C GLY A 180 1.93 9.86 -3.48
N LEU A 181 1.90 9.25 -2.30
CA LEU A 181 2.72 9.61 -1.15
C LEU A 181 3.41 8.35 -0.64
N ASP A 182 4.74 8.37 -0.68
CA ASP A 182 5.58 7.30 -0.17
C ASP A 182 6.24 7.75 1.14
N LEU A 183 6.40 6.78 2.04
CA LEU A 183 7.40 6.85 3.10
C LEU A 183 8.74 6.34 2.56
N THR A 184 9.81 7.12 2.61
CA THR A 184 11.08 6.76 1.96
C THR A 184 11.82 5.61 2.67
N LEU A 185 12.32 4.67 1.85
CA LEU A 185 13.22 3.58 2.23
C LEU A 185 14.60 3.91 1.66
N GLY A 186 15.60 4.04 2.53
CA GLY A 186 16.89 4.60 2.15
C GLY A 186 17.97 4.31 3.17
N THR A 187 19.04 5.10 3.13
CA THR A 187 20.00 5.16 4.22
C THR A 187 19.59 6.26 5.19
N ARG A 188 19.97 6.15 6.47
CA ARG A 188 19.86 7.29 7.38
C ARG A 188 20.58 8.51 6.78
N ALA A 189 20.04 9.70 7.01
CA ALA A 189 20.73 10.93 6.68
C ALA A 189 22.07 10.93 7.43
N SER A 190 23.18 10.97 6.71
CA SER A 190 24.48 11.24 7.34
C SER A 190 24.40 12.64 7.93
N ALA A 191 24.94 12.84 9.13
CA ALA A 191 24.98 14.17 9.77
C ALA A 191 25.75 15.20 8.92
N ASP A 192 26.57 14.72 7.98
CA ASP A 192 27.26 15.54 6.99
C ASP A 192 26.48 15.59 5.67
N PRO A 193 26.03 16.78 5.22
CA PRO A 193 25.47 16.91 3.90
C PRO A 193 26.54 16.56 2.86
N PRO A 194 26.23 15.72 1.85
CA PRO A 194 27.16 15.51 0.76
C PRO A 194 27.34 16.84 0.02
N VAL A 195 28.52 17.44 0.13
CA VAL A 195 28.93 18.62 -0.61
C VAL A 195 29.08 18.23 -2.08
N THR A 196 27.97 18.08 -2.80
CA THR A 196 28.00 17.98 -4.27
C THR A 196 27.93 19.39 -4.83
N SER A 197 28.98 20.17 -4.59
CA SER A 197 29.23 21.34 -5.40
C SER A 197 29.59 20.87 -6.80
N ARG A 198 28.84 21.34 -7.79
CA ARG A 198 29.13 21.21 -9.23
C ARG A 198 30.49 21.78 -9.66
N PHE A 199 31.19 22.47 -8.76
CA PHE A 199 32.49 23.10 -9.01
C PHE A 199 33.69 22.34 -8.43
N PHE A 200 33.49 21.26 -7.67
CA PHE A 200 34.58 20.41 -7.21
C PHE A 200 34.55 19.08 -7.96
N SER A 201 35.57 18.83 -8.77
CA SER A 201 35.84 17.53 -9.37
C SER A 201 35.96 16.49 -8.25
N LYS A 202 35.28 15.35 -8.39
CA LYS A 202 35.39 14.21 -7.47
C LYS A 202 36.87 13.91 -7.23
N ALA A 203 37.40 14.31 -6.07
CA ALA A 203 38.67 13.80 -5.59
C ALA A 203 38.53 12.28 -5.54
N SER A 204 39.57 11.60 -6.02
CA SER A 204 39.67 10.18 -6.30
C SER A 204 39.25 9.31 -5.11
N GLN A 205 37.94 9.13 -4.91
CA GLN A 205 37.42 8.09 -4.04
C GLN A 205 37.64 6.78 -4.77
N SER A 206 38.46 5.92 -4.17
CA SER A 206 38.79 4.58 -4.63
C SER A 206 37.60 3.91 -5.30
N SER A 207 37.80 3.47 -6.55
CA SER A 207 36.80 2.80 -7.40
C SER A 207 36.18 1.54 -6.78
N THR A 208 36.72 1.05 -5.67
CA THR A 208 36.19 -0.08 -4.89
C THR A 208 35.06 0.28 -3.92
N MET A 209 34.82 1.56 -3.59
CA MET A 209 33.66 1.99 -2.78
C MET A 209 32.54 2.62 -3.61
N ALA A 210 32.73 2.84 -4.91
CA ALA A 210 31.75 3.48 -5.79
C ALA A 210 30.59 2.57 -6.22
N LEU A 211 30.63 1.28 -5.85
CA LEU A 211 29.49 0.36 -5.83
C LEU A 211 28.64 0.51 -4.55
N ALA A 212 28.86 1.58 -3.77
CA ALA A 212 28.03 1.96 -2.63
C ALA A 212 26.55 1.86 -3.00
N ASP A 213 25.97 0.74 -2.55
CA ASP A 213 24.56 0.47 -2.31
C ASP A 213 23.64 1.59 -2.80
N ASN A 214 23.26 1.53 -4.08
CA ASN A 214 22.22 2.40 -4.62
C ASN A 214 20.87 1.96 -4.02
N ILE A 215 20.63 2.38 -2.78
CA ILE A 215 19.43 2.08 -2.01
C ILE A 215 18.45 3.23 -2.19
N ARG A 216 17.32 2.94 -2.80
CA ARG A 216 16.21 3.88 -2.96
C ARG A 216 14.90 3.13 -2.98
N GLY A 217 13.93 3.64 -2.26
CA GLY A 217 12.62 3.02 -2.24
C GLY A 217 11.58 3.85 -1.51
N GLY A 218 10.39 3.29 -1.47
CA GLY A 218 9.25 3.90 -0.83
C GLY A 218 8.23 2.85 -0.39
N VAL A 219 7.52 3.19 0.67
CA VAL A 219 6.28 2.54 1.10
C VAL A 219 5.14 3.45 0.71
N LEU A 220 4.48 3.13 -0.41
CA LEU A 220 3.34 3.88 -0.91
C LEU A 220 2.14 3.70 0.02
N LEU A 221 1.61 4.79 0.55
CA LEU A 221 0.33 4.77 1.26
C LEU A 221 -0.81 4.73 0.25
N ARG A 222 -1.69 3.73 0.37
CA ARG A 222 -2.78 3.51 -0.60
C ARG A 222 -4.15 3.82 -0.05
N SER A 223 -4.46 3.31 1.13
CA SER A 223 -5.75 3.49 1.76
C SER A 223 -5.59 3.86 3.22
N ILE A 224 -6.36 4.85 3.64
CA ILE A 224 -6.42 5.32 5.02
C ILE A 224 -7.89 5.45 5.46
N ARG A 225 -8.13 5.36 6.76
CA ARG A 225 -9.44 5.60 7.37
C ARG A 225 -9.33 6.76 8.36
N ARG A 226 -10.13 7.80 8.16
CA ARG A 226 -10.21 8.91 9.10
C ARG A 226 -10.84 8.41 10.40
N VAL A 227 -10.19 8.70 11.53
CA VAL A 227 -10.63 8.17 12.84
C VAL A 227 -11.89 8.87 13.33
N SER A 228 -12.08 10.15 12.99
CA SER A 228 -13.19 10.97 13.48
C SER A 228 -14.57 10.52 12.98
N ASP A 229 -14.65 10.00 11.76
CA ASP A 229 -15.93 9.62 11.11
C ASP A 229 -15.90 8.25 10.41
N SER A 230 -14.80 7.50 10.53
CA SER A 230 -14.58 6.22 9.85
C SER A 230 -14.60 6.29 8.32
N HIS A 231 -14.49 7.47 7.72
CA HIS A 231 -14.45 7.62 6.27
C HIS A 231 -13.19 6.98 5.69
N VAL A 232 -13.36 6.07 4.74
CA VAL A 232 -12.27 5.37 4.06
C VAL A 232 -11.90 6.12 2.78
N VAL A 233 -10.64 6.55 2.69
CA VAL A 233 -10.04 7.13 1.49
C VAL A 233 -9.19 6.06 0.82
N SER A 234 -9.67 5.53 -0.31
CA SER A 234 -9.01 4.45 -1.04
C SER A 234 -8.40 4.88 -2.36
N GLY A 235 -7.07 4.82 -2.44
CA GLY A 235 -6.29 5.12 -3.62
C GLY A 235 -5.25 6.21 -3.35
N PRO A 236 -3.99 6.04 -3.82
CA PRO A 236 -2.91 7.01 -3.59
C PRO A 236 -3.25 8.46 -3.93
N SER A 237 -3.95 8.68 -5.05
CA SER A 237 -4.26 10.04 -5.49
C SER A 237 -5.34 10.71 -4.65
N LEU A 238 -6.35 9.95 -4.21
CA LEU A 238 -7.41 10.45 -3.33
C LEU A 238 -6.88 10.69 -1.91
N LEU A 239 -5.93 9.87 -1.45
CA LEU A 239 -5.23 10.11 -0.20
C LEU A 239 -4.50 11.46 -0.24
N VAL A 240 -3.77 11.74 -1.32
CA VAL A 240 -3.12 13.05 -1.48
C VAL A 240 -4.14 14.19 -1.53
N ASP A 241 -5.28 14.00 -2.19
CA ASP A 241 -6.36 15.01 -2.23
C ASP A 241 -6.97 15.26 -0.85
N GLU A 242 -7.13 14.20 -0.05
CA GLU A 242 -7.58 14.32 1.34
C GLU A 242 -6.60 15.15 2.17
N LEU A 243 -5.28 14.89 2.04
CA LEU A 243 -4.25 15.66 2.72
C LEU A 243 -4.25 17.12 2.29
N LEU A 244 -4.43 17.42 1.00
CA LEU A 244 -4.55 18.79 0.52
C LEU A 244 -5.78 19.49 1.09
N ARG A 245 -6.91 18.78 1.14
CA ARG A 245 -8.19 19.29 1.65
C ARG A 245 -8.11 19.64 3.14
N VAL A 246 -7.62 18.73 4.00
CA VAL A 246 -7.54 19.00 5.45
C VAL A 246 -6.54 20.09 5.81
N ASN A 247 -5.53 20.31 4.97
CA ASN A 247 -4.51 21.34 5.18
C ASN A 247 -4.83 22.67 4.49
N ASN A 248 -5.98 22.76 3.82
CA ASN A 248 -6.37 23.91 3.01
C ASN A 248 -5.21 24.37 2.08
N ALA A 249 -4.62 23.40 1.38
CA ALA A 249 -3.51 23.60 0.47
C ALA A 249 -4.00 23.36 -0.97
N PRO A 250 -3.89 24.33 -1.90
CA PRO A 250 -4.37 24.18 -3.26
C PRO A 250 -3.49 23.25 -4.13
N SER A 251 -2.28 22.92 -3.67
CA SER A 251 -1.37 22.03 -4.39
C SER A 251 -0.33 21.41 -3.46
N ILE A 252 0.31 20.32 -3.91
CA ILE A 252 1.43 19.68 -3.20
C ILE A 252 2.60 20.67 -3.03
N VAL A 253 2.82 21.57 -4.00
CA VAL A 253 3.86 22.60 -3.90
C VAL A 253 3.58 23.53 -2.73
N ASP A 254 2.35 24.02 -2.60
CA ASP A 254 1.96 24.89 -1.48
C ASP A 254 2.03 24.15 -0.14
N LEU A 255 1.53 22.91 -0.09
CA LEU A 255 1.58 22.08 1.11
C LEU A 255 3.01 21.93 1.63
N VAL A 256 3.95 21.50 0.77
CA VAL A 256 5.33 21.24 1.19
C VAL A 256 6.10 22.53 1.45
N ARG A 257 6.03 23.52 0.56
CA ARG A 257 6.87 24.72 0.66
C ARG A 257 6.32 25.73 1.65
N THR A 258 5.01 25.97 1.63
CA THR A 258 4.36 27.01 2.42
C THR A 258 3.87 26.44 3.75
N LYS A 259 3.05 25.38 3.73
CA LYS A 259 2.38 24.89 4.95
C LYS A 259 3.33 24.15 5.88
N TRP A 260 4.17 23.27 5.33
CA TRP A 260 5.16 22.48 6.06
C TRP A 260 6.53 23.17 6.20
N CYS A 261 6.76 24.28 5.51
CA CYS A 261 8.06 24.98 5.47
C CYS A 261 9.24 24.08 5.07
N GLY A 262 9.00 23.13 4.17
CA GLY A 262 10.01 22.17 3.71
C GLY A 262 10.28 21.00 4.66
N ASP A 263 9.61 20.95 5.81
CA ASP A 263 9.72 19.80 6.72
C ASP A 263 8.89 18.62 6.20
N ILE A 264 9.60 17.64 5.66
CA ILE A 264 9.05 16.38 5.14
C ILE A 264 9.37 15.20 6.04
N SER A 265 9.79 15.42 7.29
CA SER A 265 10.03 14.35 8.25
C SER A 265 8.74 13.59 8.54
N ILE A 266 8.81 12.26 8.66
CA ILE A 266 7.69 11.46 9.16
C ILE A 266 7.60 11.47 10.68
N PHE A 267 8.63 11.92 11.37
CA PHE A 267 8.70 11.90 12.83
C PHE A 267 8.23 13.24 13.40
N PRO A 268 7.55 13.24 14.55
CA PRO A 268 7.17 14.48 15.21
C PRO A 268 8.39 15.33 15.52
N SER A 269 8.28 16.64 15.35
CA SER A 269 9.33 17.58 15.76
C SER A 269 9.49 17.53 17.29
N PRO A 270 10.72 17.37 17.82
CA PRO A 270 10.97 17.28 19.26
C PRO A 270 10.57 18.56 20.00
N ASN A 271 10.59 19.71 19.32
CA ASN A 271 10.04 20.96 19.83
C ASN A 271 8.64 21.15 19.21
N SER A 272 7.61 20.97 20.04
CA SER A 272 6.20 21.11 19.64
C SER A 272 5.80 22.54 19.28
N SER A 273 6.68 23.51 19.56
CA SER A 273 6.52 24.88 19.11
C SER A 273 6.73 24.94 17.60
N PRO A 274 5.75 25.44 16.82
CA PRO A 274 5.91 25.59 15.39
C PRO A 274 7.16 26.45 15.12
N SER A 275 8.04 25.97 14.22
CA SER A 275 9.07 26.84 13.66
C SER A 275 8.38 28.04 13.00
N VAL A 276 9.03 29.20 13.04
CA VAL A 276 8.48 30.45 12.47
C VAL A 276 8.02 30.18 11.03
N GLY A 277 6.71 30.27 10.79
CA GLY A 277 6.08 30.06 9.47
C GLY A 277 5.39 28.72 9.26
N LYS A 278 5.67 27.68 10.06
CA LYS A 278 5.05 26.35 9.91
C LYS A 278 3.62 26.37 10.44
N SER A 279 2.65 26.15 9.55
CA SER A 279 1.21 26.14 9.90
C SER A 279 0.63 24.73 9.99
N VAL A 280 1.33 23.73 9.43
CA VAL A 280 0.90 22.34 9.39
C VAL A 280 2.07 21.38 9.57
N SER A 281 1.83 20.23 10.20
CA SER A 281 2.73 19.07 10.16
C SER A 281 1.98 17.77 9.79
N LEU A 282 2.68 16.86 9.10
CA LEU A 282 2.23 15.50 8.83
C LEU A 282 3.28 14.52 9.36
N PHE A 283 2.92 13.66 10.29
CA PHE A 283 3.85 12.71 10.90
C PHE A 283 3.15 11.42 11.32
N LEU A 284 3.94 10.38 11.57
CA LEU A 284 3.47 9.13 12.17
C LEU A 284 3.58 9.23 13.69
N LYS A 285 2.56 8.72 14.37
CA LYS A 285 2.52 8.60 15.82
C LYS A 285 2.13 7.20 16.21
N LEU A 286 2.73 6.69 17.29
CA LEU A 286 2.31 5.42 17.88
C LEU A 286 0.84 5.51 18.34
N ALA A 287 0.02 4.58 17.85
CA ALA A 287 -1.37 4.42 18.25
C ALA A 287 -1.46 4.05 19.73
N LYS A 288 -2.35 4.71 20.47
CA LYS A 288 -2.68 4.26 21.83
C LYS A 288 -3.44 2.94 21.71
N ARG A 289 -2.89 1.84 22.23
CA ARG A 289 -3.55 0.54 22.26
C ARG A 289 -4.91 0.70 22.96
N GLN A 290 -6.01 0.53 22.24
CA GLN A 290 -7.30 0.26 22.87
C GLN A 290 -7.24 -1.22 23.29
N GLY A 291 -7.45 -1.49 24.58
CA GLY A 291 -7.11 -2.79 25.17
C GLY A 291 -7.91 -3.95 24.59
N THR A 292 -7.21 -5.00 24.13
CA THR A 292 -7.19 -6.39 24.64
C THR A 292 -6.17 -7.17 23.81
N GLY A 293 -5.14 -7.74 24.44
CA GLY A 293 -4.27 -8.79 23.87
C GLY A 293 -3.53 -8.53 22.53
N SER A 294 -2.69 -9.49 22.14
CA SER A 294 -2.11 -9.60 20.79
C SER A 294 -3.09 -10.26 19.80
N LEU A 295 -4.17 -10.84 20.31
CA LEU A 295 -5.10 -11.70 19.56
C LEU A 295 -6.16 -10.94 18.76
N ASP A 296 -6.36 -9.65 19.03
CA ASP A 296 -7.39 -8.82 18.39
C ASP A 296 -6.85 -7.92 17.25
N ALA A 297 -5.54 -7.98 16.97
CA ALA A 297 -4.98 -7.25 15.84
C ALA A 297 -5.52 -7.83 14.52
N PRO A 298 -6.00 -7.00 13.58
CA PRO A 298 -6.44 -7.47 12.28
C PRO A 298 -5.35 -8.28 11.58
N HIS A 299 -5.72 -9.33 10.86
CA HIS A 299 -4.74 -10.07 10.07
C HIS A 299 -4.20 -9.20 8.91
N ILE A 300 -2.87 -9.19 8.71
CA ILE A 300 -2.23 -8.53 7.58
C ILE A 300 -2.14 -9.51 6.41
N PHE A 301 -2.96 -9.28 5.40
CA PHE A 301 -2.88 -10.02 4.15
C PHE A 301 -1.82 -9.41 3.23
N LYS A 302 -1.22 -10.28 2.40
CA LYS A 302 -0.26 -9.90 1.37
C LYS A 302 -0.78 -10.23 -0.01
N SER A 303 -0.57 -9.36 -0.99
CA SER A 303 -0.91 -9.62 -2.38
C SER A 303 0.10 -8.98 -3.34
N PRO A 304 0.03 -9.30 -4.64
CA PRO A 304 0.72 -8.49 -5.63
C PRO A 304 0.20 -7.04 -5.64
N ARG A 305 1.05 -6.14 -6.12
CA ARG A 305 0.76 -4.70 -6.20
C ARG A 305 -0.26 -4.38 -7.29
N ILE A 306 -1.00 -3.30 -7.07
CA ILE A 306 -2.05 -2.84 -7.97
C ILE A 306 -1.44 -1.99 -9.08
N GLY A 307 -1.91 -2.18 -10.31
CA GLY A 307 -1.48 -1.39 -11.48
C GLY A 307 -0.20 -1.88 -12.13
N LEU A 308 0.31 -3.05 -11.73
CA LEU A 308 1.39 -3.74 -12.41
C LEU A 308 0.83 -4.82 -13.35
N ASP A 309 1.43 -4.93 -14.52
CA ASP A 309 1.10 -5.91 -15.55
C ASP A 309 2.37 -6.37 -16.28
N LEU A 310 2.19 -7.15 -17.35
CA LEU A 310 3.27 -7.59 -18.23
C LEU A 310 3.23 -6.92 -19.61
N SER A 311 2.39 -5.88 -19.79
CA SER A 311 2.14 -5.31 -21.12
C SER A 311 3.19 -4.33 -21.65
N ASN A 312 4.27 -4.06 -20.90
CA ASN A 312 5.33 -3.16 -21.35
C ASN A 312 6.08 -3.82 -22.53
N PRO A 313 6.29 -3.11 -23.65
CA PRO A 313 7.00 -3.64 -24.82
C PRO A 313 8.42 -4.16 -24.54
N SER A 314 9.09 -3.68 -23.49
CA SER A 314 10.42 -4.15 -23.10
C SER A 314 10.42 -5.47 -22.31
N THR A 315 9.24 -5.99 -21.96
CA THR A 315 9.11 -7.23 -21.18
C THR A 315 9.51 -8.42 -22.05
N GLN A 316 10.52 -9.16 -21.63
CA GLN A 316 10.96 -10.37 -22.31
C GLN A 316 10.30 -11.59 -21.67
N LEU A 317 9.86 -12.55 -22.47
CA LEU A 317 9.23 -13.78 -21.96
C LEU A 317 10.31 -14.78 -21.48
N THR A 318 10.98 -14.43 -20.39
CA THR A 318 12.00 -15.27 -19.74
C THR A 318 11.79 -15.28 -18.23
N SER A 319 12.18 -16.36 -17.55
CA SER A 319 12.07 -16.45 -16.08
C SER A 319 13.02 -15.50 -15.34
N THR A 320 13.96 -14.87 -16.04
CA THR A 320 14.92 -13.91 -15.51
C THR A 320 14.52 -12.46 -15.76
N ASP A 321 13.48 -12.20 -16.57
CA ASP A 321 12.98 -10.85 -16.80
C ASP A 321 12.45 -10.26 -15.48
N ARG A 322 12.92 -9.07 -15.13
CA ARG A 322 12.60 -8.44 -13.85
C ARG A 322 11.11 -8.13 -13.72
N ARG A 323 10.43 -7.78 -14.81
CA ARG A 323 8.99 -7.48 -14.76
C ARG A 323 8.20 -8.76 -14.47
N ILE A 324 8.58 -9.87 -15.11
CA ILE A 324 8.04 -11.21 -14.82
C ILE A 324 8.28 -11.61 -13.36
N LEU A 325 9.49 -11.41 -12.85
CA LEU A 325 9.85 -11.77 -11.47
C LEU A 325 9.12 -10.93 -10.41
N TYR A 326 8.83 -9.65 -10.68
CA TYR A 326 8.32 -8.71 -9.67
C TYR A 326 6.81 -8.45 -9.73
N VAL A 327 6.12 -8.79 -10.83
CA VAL A 327 4.67 -8.49 -10.98
C VAL A 327 3.80 -9.27 -9.99
N SER A 328 4.18 -10.50 -9.62
CA SER A 328 3.45 -11.33 -8.65
C SER A 328 4.03 -11.27 -7.23
N LYS A 329 5.07 -10.45 -6.98
CA LYS A 329 5.65 -10.36 -5.63
C LYS A 329 4.64 -9.81 -4.63
N PRO A 330 4.53 -10.40 -3.43
CA PRO A 330 3.52 -10.06 -2.44
C PRO A 330 3.87 -8.78 -1.67
N TYR A 331 4.13 -7.68 -2.38
CA TYR A 331 4.62 -6.41 -1.84
C TYR A 331 3.51 -5.41 -1.53
N ARG A 332 2.24 -5.82 -1.61
CA ARG A 332 1.09 -5.07 -1.12
C ARG A 332 0.61 -5.69 0.17
N TYR A 333 0.46 -4.87 1.21
CA TYR A 333 0.06 -5.29 2.54
C TYR A 333 -1.22 -4.55 2.94
N PHE A 334 -2.18 -5.26 3.52
CA PHE A 334 -3.44 -4.65 3.88
C PHE A 334 -4.17 -5.36 5.02
N ILE A 335 -5.01 -4.59 5.71
CA ILE A 335 -5.95 -5.05 6.73
C ILE A 335 -7.38 -4.69 6.34
N HIS A 336 -8.36 -5.29 7.00
CA HIS A 336 -9.80 -5.05 6.78
C HIS A 336 -10.24 -5.11 5.29
N PRO A 337 -10.06 -6.25 4.61
CA PRO A 337 -10.32 -6.36 3.17
C PRO A 337 -11.71 -5.92 2.71
N HIS A 338 -12.74 -6.08 3.54
CA HIS A 338 -14.10 -5.60 3.27
C HIS A 338 -14.21 -4.08 3.06
N LEU A 339 -13.24 -3.28 3.53
CA LEU A 339 -13.19 -1.84 3.28
C LEU A 339 -12.54 -1.48 1.94
N LEU A 340 -11.80 -2.41 1.31
CA LEU A 340 -10.99 -2.15 0.12
C LEU A 340 -11.75 -2.47 -1.17
N THR A 341 -12.81 -1.71 -1.42
CA THR A 341 -13.81 -2.02 -2.47
C THR A 341 -13.53 -1.40 -3.84
N SER A 342 -12.65 -0.39 -3.92
CA SER A 342 -12.45 0.40 -5.14
C SER A 342 -11.52 -0.27 -6.15
N ASN A 343 -10.22 -0.25 -5.89
CA ASN A 343 -9.16 -0.73 -6.78
C ASN A 343 -8.51 -2.01 -6.24
N GLY A 344 -7.99 -2.84 -7.15
CA GLY A 344 -7.21 -4.01 -6.76
C GLY A 344 -8.02 -5.21 -6.29
N ARG A 345 -9.30 -5.29 -6.67
CA ARG A 345 -10.18 -6.37 -6.23
C ARG A 345 -9.64 -7.77 -6.56
N GLY A 346 -8.99 -7.93 -7.71
CA GLY A 346 -8.35 -9.20 -8.09
C GLY A 346 -7.13 -9.53 -7.22
N GLN A 347 -6.31 -8.52 -6.90
CA GLN A 347 -5.16 -8.62 -6.01
C GLN A 347 -5.59 -8.97 -4.57
N THR A 348 -6.60 -8.28 -4.03
CA THR A 348 -7.16 -8.55 -2.70
C THR A 348 -7.69 -9.97 -2.61
N PHE A 349 -8.49 -10.41 -3.61
CA PHE A 349 -8.95 -11.79 -3.69
C PHE A 349 -7.77 -12.77 -3.70
N LEU A 350 -6.79 -12.56 -4.59
CA LEU A 350 -5.66 -13.47 -4.75
C LEU A 350 -4.85 -13.61 -3.45
N GLY A 351 -4.55 -12.50 -2.77
CA GLY A 351 -3.79 -12.51 -1.54
C GLY A 351 -4.47 -13.28 -0.40
N ILE A 352 -5.80 -13.15 -0.29
CA ILE A 352 -6.58 -13.91 0.69
C ILE A 352 -6.66 -15.38 0.29
N TYR A 353 -6.97 -15.67 -0.99
CA TYR A 353 -7.05 -17.04 -1.49
C TYR A 353 -5.73 -17.80 -1.26
N GLU A 354 -4.58 -17.19 -1.59
CA GLU A 354 -3.27 -17.82 -1.38
C GLU A 354 -2.93 -17.99 0.10
N HIS A 355 -3.31 -17.03 0.95
CA HIS A 355 -3.17 -17.17 2.41
C HIS A 355 -3.97 -18.35 2.94
N LEU A 356 -5.27 -18.43 2.62
CA LEU A 356 -6.15 -19.50 3.09
C LEU A 356 -5.69 -20.87 2.55
N HIS A 357 -5.36 -20.95 1.27
CA HIS A 357 -4.88 -22.18 0.65
C HIS A 357 -3.53 -22.66 1.24
N THR A 358 -2.63 -21.75 1.59
CA THR A 358 -1.33 -22.11 2.19
C THR A 358 -1.44 -22.45 3.68
N SER A 359 -2.46 -21.92 4.36
CA SER A 359 -2.70 -22.22 5.78
C SER A 359 -3.09 -23.68 6.03
N GLY A 360 -3.63 -24.38 5.02
CA GLY A 360 -4.11 -25.76 5.14
C GLY A 360 -5.31 -25.92 6.07
N CYS A 361 -5.98 -24.83 6.45
CA CYS A 361 -7.11 -24.85 7.39
C CYS A 361 -8.44 -25.29 6.75
N PHE A 362 -8.48 -25.46 5.43
CA PHE A 362 -9.68 -25.76 4.66
C PHE A 362 -9.40 -26.93 3.73
N GLU A 363 -10.27 -27.94 3.75
CA GLU A 363 -10.18 -29.12 2.89
C GLU A 363 -11.05 -29.00 1.63
N GLU A 364 -12.14 -28.23 1.71
CA GLU A 364 -13.12 -28.05 0.63
C GLU A 364 -13.08 -26.63 0.06
N ASP A 365 -13.24 -26.50 -1.27
CA ASP A 365 -13.27 -25.21 -1.98
C ASP A 365 -14.46 -24.36 -1.52
N GLU A 366 -15.58 -25.00 -1.14
CA GLU A 366 -16.77 -24.37 -0.60
C GLU A 366 -16.47 -23.56 0.68
N ASP A 367 -15.71 -24.12 1.62
CA ASP A 367 -15.36 -23.43 2.86
C ASP A 367 -14.43 -22.23 2.59
N ILE A 368 -13.50 -22.37 1.64
CA ILE A 368 -12.63 -21.27 1.21
C ILE A 368 -13.47 -20.14 0.60
N VAL A 369 -14.48 -20.47 -0.21
CA VAL A 369 -15.40 -19.49 -0.79
C VAL A 369 -16.14 -18.72 0.30
N GLU A 370 -16.72 -19.42 1.28
CA GLU A 370 -17.43 -18.78 2.40
C GLU A 370 -16.52 -17.84 3.19
N GLU A 371 -15.30 -18.27 3.51
CA GLU A 371 -14.34 -17.46 4.27
C GLU A 371 -13.92 -16.20 3.49
N ILE A 372 -13.63 -16.33 2.18
CA ILE A 372 -13.31 -15.17 1.33
C ILE A 372 -14.48 -14.20 1.30
N VAL A 373 -15.72 -14.69 1.15
CA VAL A 373 -16.93 -13.83 1.19
C VAL A 373 -17.02 -13.09 2.51
N GLY A 374 -16.81 -13.78 3.64
CA GLY A 374 -16.83 -13.18 4.98
C GLY A 374 -15.76 -12.09 5.17
N LEU A 375 -14.53 -12.35 4.74
CA LEU A 375 -13.41 -11.41 4.90
C LEU A 375 -13.53 -10.18 3.99
N THR A 376 -14.04 -10.36 2.77
CA THR A 376 -13.99 -9.32 1.72
C THR A 376 -15.32 -8.63 1.45
N GLY A 377 -16.44 -9.19 1.90
CA GLY A 377 -17.78 -8.73 1.50
C GLY A 377 -18.07 -8.91 0.00
N MET A 378 -17.27 -9.70 -0.73
CA MET A 378 -17.55 -9.99 -2.13
C MET A 378 -18.75 -10.93 -2.28
N LYS A 379 -19.48 -10.81 -3.39
CA LYS A 379 -20.56 -11.75 -3.71
C LYS A 379 -19.99 -13.13 -3.99
N THR A 380 -20.61 -14.19 -3.47
CA THR A 380 -20.23 -15.60 -3.69
C THR A 380 -19.98 -15.91 -5.16
N LYS A 381 -20.90 -15.51 -6.06
CA LYS A 381 -20.75 -15.69 -7.52
C LYS A 381 -19.46 -15.08 -8.08
N SER A 382 -19.01 -13.93 -7.55
CA SER A 382 -17.76 -13.30 -7.97
C SER A 382 -16.54 -14.09 -7.48
N VAL A 383 -16.57 -14.58 -6.24
CA VAL A 383 -15.48 -15.39 -5.65
C VAL A 383 -15.29 -16.68 -6.43
N VAL A 384 -16.37 -17.43 -6.66
CA VAL A 384 -16.35 -18.67 -7.47
C VAL A 384 -15.77 -18.41 -8.86
N LYS A 385 -16.21 -17.32 -9.50
CA LYS A 385 -15.67 -16.93 -10.81
C LYS A 385 -14.17 -16.64 -10.76
N TYR A 386 -13.69 -15.96 -9.71
CA TYR A 386 -12.28 -15.59 -9.56
C TYR A 386 -11.39 -16.80 -9.32
N ILE A 387 -11.83 -17.77 -8.51
CA ILE A 387 -11.16 -19.07 -8.35
C ILE A 387 -11.05 -19.76 -9.72
N SER A 388 -12.17 -19.85 -10.45
CA SER A 388 -12.20 -20.45 -11.78
C SER A 388 -11.25 -19.76 -12.78
N ASP A 389 -11.24 -18.42 -12.83
CA ASP A 389 -10.34 -17.65 -13.70
C ASP A 389 -8.86 -17.89 -13.35
N TYR A 390 -8.49 -17.89 -12.07
CA TYR A 390 -7.12 -18.16 -11.62
C TYR A 390 -6.69 -19.59 -11.98
N ASN A 391 -7.53 -20.59 -11.67
CA ASN A 391 -7.25 -22.00 -11.93
C ASN A 391 -7.16 -22.29 -13.43
N ALA A 392 -8.00 -21.67 -14.26
CA ALA A 392 -7.89 -21.78 -15.72
C ALA A 392 -6.52 -21.29 -16.23
N GLY A 393 -6.03 -20.17 -15.68
CA GLY A 393 -4.68 -19.65 -15.94
C GLY A 393 -3.59 -20.65 -15.55
N ARG A 394 -3.68 -21.25 -14.35
CA ARG A 394 -2.71 -22.26 -13.89
C ARG A 394 -2.73 -23.54 -14.74
N ALA A 395 -3.92 -24.02 -15.10
CA ALA A 395 -4.12 -25.31 -15.76
C ALA A 395 -3.78 -25.30 -17.26
N SER A 396 -3.99 -24.18 -17.96
CA SER A 396 -3.82 -24.12 -19.42
C SER A 396 -3.39 -22.76 -19.98
N GLY A 397 -3.15 -21.78 -19.11
CA GLY A 397 -2.85 -20.41 -19.50
C GLY A 397 -1.48 -20.26 -20.18
N HIS A 398 -1.44 -19.41 -21.20
CA HIS A 398 -0.21 -19.08 -21.92
C HIS A 398 0.23 -17.66 -21.57
N LEU A 399 1.35 -17.52 -20.86
CA LEU A 399 1.83 -16.21 -20.40
C LEU A 399 2.08 -15.22 -21.55
N ARG A 400 2.46 -15.74 -22.74
CA ARG A 400 2.68 -14.94 -23.96
C ARG A 400 1.50 -14.03 -24.30
N SER A 401 0.26 -14.44 -24.01
CA SER A 401 -0.94 -13.65 -24.27
C SER A 401 -1.03 -12.38 -23.42
N PHE A 402 -0.22 -12.27 -22.36
CA PHE A 402 -0.21 -11.16 -21.43
C PHE A 402 1.08 -10.32 -21.48
N VAL A 403 2.05 -10.68 -22.31
CA VAL A 403 3.35 -10.00 -22.40
C VAL A 403 3.36 -8.99 -23.55
N GLY A 404 3.92 -7.81 -23.29
CA GLY A 404 4.01 -6.74 -24.27
C GLY A 404 2.65 -6.20 -24.72
N PRO A 405 2.53 -5.65 -25.94
CA PRO A 405 1.28 -5.04 -26.41
C PRO A 405 0.04 -5.93 -26.28
N SER A 406 0.19 -7.26 -26.40
CA SER A 406 -0.89 -8.25 -26.25
C SER A 406 -1.51 -8.26 -24.86
N GLY A 407 -0.75 -7.91 -23.82
CA GLY A 407 -1.23 -7.89 -22.43
C GLY A 407 -1.93 -6.60 -22.01
N LYS A 408 -2.10 -5.64 -22.92
CA LYS A 408 -2.66 -4.34 -22.56
C LYS A 408 -4.06 -4.51 -21.96
N GLY A 409 -4.25 -3.99 -20.75
CA GLY A 409 -5.52 -4.10 -20.03
C GLY A 409 -5.69 -5.39 -19.22
N ALA A 410 -4.69 -6.28 -19.20
CA ALA A 410 -4.76 -7.50 -18.38
C ALA A 410 -4.98 -7.20 -16.89
N ALA A 411 -4.39 -6.11 -16.38
CA ALA A 411 -4.59 -5.65 -15.01
C ALA A 411 -5.86 -4.80 -14.80
N ALA A 412 -6.65 -4.51 -15.84
CA ALA A 412 -7.81 -3.61 -15.76
C ALA A 412 -9.07 -4.31 -15.23
N SER A 413 -9.14 -5.65 -15.25
CA SER A 413 -10.27 -6.40 -14.69
C SER A 413 -9.76 -7.56 -13.81
N PRO A 414 -10.47 -7.89 -12.71
CA PRO A 414 -10.09 -9.02 -11.86
C PRO A 414 -9.97 -10.33 -12.63
N ALA A 415 -10.90 -10.63 -13.53
CA ALA A 415 -10.91 -11.87 -14.31
C ALA A 415 -9.66 -12.03 -15.20
N SER A 416 -9.31 -10.98 -15.94
CA SER A 416 -8.12 -11.03 -16.81
C SER A 416 -6.83 -11.04 -15.99
N TYR A 417 -6.80 -10.31 -14.88
CA TYR A 417 -5.66 -10.26 -13.98
C TYR A 417 -5.39 -11.64 -13.37
N LEU A 418 -6.43 -12.33 -12.87
CA LEU A 418 -6.31 -13.64 -12.25
C LEU A 418 -5.86 -14.72 -13.25
N ARG A 419 -6.37 -14.69 -14.49
CA ARG A 419 -5.85 -15.55 -15.57
C ARG A 419 -4.38 -15.29 -15.88
N MET A 420 -3.97 -14.00 -15.92
CA MET A 420 -2.58 -13.62 -16.14
C MET A 420 -1.68 -14.17 -15.03
N ILE A 421 -2.04 -13.97 -13.75
CA ILE A 421 -1.23 -14.45 -12.63
C ILE A 421 -1.22 -15.98 -12.56
N GLY A 422 -2.33 -16.65 -12.80
CA GLY A 422 -2.35 -18.12 -12.89
C GLY A 422 -1.41 -18.64 -13.98
N SER A 423 -1.42 -18.01 -15.17
CA SER A 423 -0.52 -18.34 -16.28
C SER A 423 0.95 -18.07 -15.93
N LEU A 424 1.21 -17.00 -15.18
CA LEU A 424 2.54 -16.64 -14.69
C LEU A 424 3.07 -17.67 -13.69
N HIS A 425 2.24 -18.10 -12.74
CA HIS A 425 2.63 -19.12 -11.76
C HIS A 425 2.96 -20.45 -12.44
N ARG A 426 2.16 -20.86 -13.43
CA ARG A 426 2.48 -22.01 -14.29
C ARG A 426 3.82 -21.83 -15.01
N PHE A 427 4.07 -20.66 -15.59
CA PHE A 427 5.30 -20.38 -16.32
C PHE A 427 6.55 -20.43 -15.43
N LEU A 428 6.45 -19.92 -14.20
CA LEU A 428 7.55 -19.91 -13.24
C LEU A 428 7.72 -21.22 -12.46
N SER A 429 6.69 -22.07 -12.45
CA SER A 429 6.72 -23.39 -11.80
C SER A 429 6.21 -24.46 -12.77
N PRO A 430 7.02 -24.87 -13.77
CA PRO A 430 6.58 -25.78 -14.83
C PRO A 430 6.26 -27.21 -14.37
N THR A 431 6.55 -27.55 -13.11
CA THR A 431 6.53 -28.91 -12.55
C THR A 431 5.46 -29.11 -11.48
N ALA A 432 4.22 -28.69 -11.77
CA ALA A 432 3.04 -29.13 -11.00
C ALA A 432 2.12 -29.95 -11.90
#